data_AF-A0A2E7EFI5-F1
#
_entry.id   AF-A0A2E7EFI5-F1
#
_cell.length_a   1.000
_cell.length_b   1.000
_cell.length_c   1.000
_cell.angle_alpha   90.00
_cell.angle_beta   90.00
_cell.angle_gamma   90.00
#
_symmetry.space_group_name_H-M   'P 1'
#
loop_
_entity.id
_entity.type
_entity.pdbx_description
1 polymer ?
#
loop_
_entity_poly.entity_id
_entity_poly.type
_entity_poly.pdbx_seq_one_letter_code
_entity_poly.pdbx_strand_id
1 'polypeptide(L)'
;MPLALLVADNQDAIALLPWGVFFARSREESLLLCFVNCNSNGQGKSREDIDLSKTMGDESNETEYQAVLDRLHELNCVYQSDSADAPGDEKTGFRLVRLSSGDPNRAIHEEISKSDIDAIMLPRSEKTGVQSLDNELVHALVSDVTCEVIQVSPGRKSLDEIQSVMVPVGPGSRSAPALRLGENLATKQQIPLTSVYVEPNVDECAQQVGSRILDRILQSTLGKQATNIEKRIVLDDKLQRGLRSVVGDYDAVILSTRPHGRMHRWLIGGITEGLLTLPDGPNVIAIRSSTPLSGRITLAIDRTLRYGIPQLERSKRIQMVERIQSSSKWDVDFIALTCLSTMIATGGLIQNSAAVVIGAMLVAPLMTPLLGIGLSLVQGNLILMRTAVQSVIRGFLLAVGIAFAAGWIWSDPQITSEMAARGAPGILDLMVAFVSGMAAAYAIGRPNLLSALPGVAIAAALVPPIATLGISLASGQWWLSLGSGVLFATNIVSIVLGTACSFLAVGIRGSHTHGTFQSRTLRVAIVLVILFVSLGIYESLPKAVIPEAFRDQLETYIEYHDDVQLISVTRGKPSDHNTVAVLLQSPKPLAAEISDYIRTLAEAEFDRPIRVRVTNELVTVIDTNAAD
;
A
#
# COMPACT_ATOMS: atom_id res chain seq x y z
N MET A 1 2.99 -1.60 -34.91
CA MET A 1 2.19 -0.74 -34.02
C MET A 1 2.72 0.68 -34.16
N PRO A 2 1.93 1.74 -33.93
CA PRO A 2 2.40 3.10 -34.17
C PRO A 2 3.26 3.65 -33.01
N LEU A 3 4.27 4.46 -33.35
CA LEU A 3 4.96 5.36 -32.44
C LEU A 3 4.11 6.65 -32.31
N ALA A 4 3.68 6.98 -31.10
CA ALA A 4 2.89 8.19 -30.88
C ALA A 4 3.77 9.38 -30.48
N LEU A 5 3.72 10.47 -31.23
CA LEU A 5 4.36 11.74 -30.90
C LEU A 5 3.30 12.68 -30.29
N LEU A 6 3.40 12.94 -28.98
CA LEU A 6 2.46 13.84 -28.29
C LEU A 6 3.02 15.26 -28.26
N VAL A 7 2.23 16.20 -28.75
CA VAL A 7 2.60 17.62 -28.87
C VAL A 7 1.44 18.53 -28.47
N ALA A 8 1.76 19.66 -27.85
CA ALA A 8 0.77 20.66 -27.44
C ALA A 8 0.63 21.77 -28.50
N ASP A 9 1.72 22.08 -29.19
CA ASP A 9 1.80 23.16 -30.17
C ASP A 9 2.58 22.71 -31.43
N ASN A 10 2.36 23.41 -32.53
CA ASN A 10 2.99 23.20 -33.83
C ASN A 10 4.51 23.44 -33.79
N GLN A 11 4.99 24.38 -32.97
CA GLN A 11 6.43 24.64 -32.84
C GLN A 11 7.17 23.44 -32.23
N ASP A 12 6.60 22.86 -31.16
CA ASP A 12 7.11 21.64 -30.54
C ASP A 12 7.07 20.46 -31.52
N ALA A 13 5.99 20.37 -32.32
CA ALA A 13 5.87 19.36 -33.37
C ALA A 13 7.00 19.48 -34.40
N ILE A 14 7.23 20.66 -34.97
CA ILE A 14 8.28 20.87 -35.99
C ILE A 14 9.67 20.50 -35.46
N ALA A 15 9.98 20.83 -34.20
CA ALA A 15 11.25 20.50 -33.58
C ALA A 15 11.45 19.00 -33.34
N LEU A 16 10.38 18.28 -33.02
CA LEU A 16 10.43 16.84 -32.67
C LEU A 16 10.17 15.92 -33.85
N LEU A 17 9.55 16.39 -34.93
CA LEU A 17 9.21 15.60 -36.11
C LEU A 17 10.42 14.85 -36.72
N PRO A 18 11.62 15.46 -36.89
CA PRO A 18 12.78 14.73 -37.40
C PRO A 18 13.12 13.51 -36.54
N TRP A 19 13.04 13.66 -35.22
CA TRP A 19 13.28 12.57 -34.27
C TRP A 19 12.17 11.52 -34.31
N GLY A 20 10.89 11.94 -34.37
CA GLY A 20 9.75 11.04 -34.47
C GLY A 20 9.81 10.17 -35.73
N VAL A 21 10.11 10.78 -36.88
CA VAL A 21 10.28 10.08 -38.17
C VAL A 21 11.48 9.14 -38.12
N PHE A 22 12.60 9.59 -37.57
CA PHE A 22 13.77 8.75 -37.38
C PHE A 22 13.46 7.50 -36.54
N PHE A 23 12.78 7.66 -35.40
CA PHE A 23 12.42 6.53 -34.55
C PHE A 23 11.41 5.60 -35.20
N ALA A 24 10.40 6.14 -35.87
CA ALA A 24 9.42 5.36 -36.62
C ALA A 24 10.11 4.52 -37.72
N ARG A 25 11.01 5.13 -38.52
CA ARG A 25 11.83 4.42 -39.52
C ARG A 25 12.82 3.43 -38.90
N SER A 26 13.32 3.70 -37.70
CA SER A 26 14.22 2.79 -36.99
C SER A 26 13.54 1.49 -36.54
N ARG A 27 12.21 1.52 -36.45
CA ARG A 27 11.37 0.43 -35.95
C ARG A 27 10.43 -0.17 -36.99
N GLU A 28 10.41 0.38 -38.20
CA GLU A 28 9.42 0.02 -39.24
C GLU A 28 7.97 0.24 -38.75
N GLU A 29 7.77 1.30 -37.96
CA GLU A 29 6.49 1.69 -37.37
C GLU A 29 5.90 2.91 -38.09
N SER A 30 4.57 3.07 -38.01
CA SER A 30 3.89 4.29 -38.44
C SER A 30 3.93 5.36 -37.35
N LEU A 31 3.89 6.63 -37.74
CA LEU A 31 3.91 7.77 -36.83
C LEU A 31 2.48 8.24 -36.54
N LEU A 32 2.08 8.26 -35.27
CA LEU A 32 0.81 8.83 -34.82
C LEU A 32 1.08 10.19 -34.17
N LEU A 33 0.72 11.27 -34.83
CA LEU A 33 0.87 12.62 -34.28
C LEU A 33 -0.38 12.99 -33.48
N CYS A 34 -0.23 13.17 -32.16
CA CYS A 34 -1.34 13.51 -31.27
C CYS A 34 -1.20 14.94 -30.74
N PHE A 35 -2.12 15.82 -31.12
CA PHE A 35 -2.23 17.16 -30.56
C PHE A 35 -3.11 17.14 -29.31
N VAL A 36 -2.53 17.52 -28.18
CA VAL A 36 -3.22 17.54 -26.87
C VAL A 36 -3.59 18.97 -26.52
N ASN A 37 -4.89 19.27 -26.49
CA ASN A 37 -5.38 20.59 -26.06
C ASN A 37 -5.73 20.58 -24.58
N CYS A 38 -4.91 21.24 -23.75
CA CYS A 38 -5.09 21.30 -22.30
C CYS A 38 -6.13 22.34 -21.83
N ASN A 39 -6.65 23.20 -22.73
CA ASN A 39 -7.47 24.37 -22.36
C ASN A 39 -8.98 24.24 -22.69
N SER A 40 -9.45 23.08 -23.14
CA SER A 40 -10.89 22.94 -23.43
C SER A 40 -11.69 22.82 -22.14
N ASN A 41 -12.56 23.81 -21.86
CA ASN A 41 -13.58 23.78 -20.82
C ASN A 41 -14.64 22.68 -21.11
N GLY A 42 -14.27 21.41 -20.99
CA GLY A 42 -15.15 20.24 -20.89
C GLY A 42 -16.22 20.03 -21.99
N GLN A 43 -16.28 20.86 -23.03
CA GLN A 43 -17.31 20.83 -24.07
C GLN A 43 -16.63 20.65 -25.43
N GLY A 44 -16.38 19.39 -25.79
CA GLY A 44 -15.83 18.98 -27.08
C GLY A 44 -15.79 17.46 -27.18
N LYS A 45 -15.82 16.91 -28.41
CA LYS A 45 -15.61 15.46 -28.63
C LYS A 45 -14.23 15.08 -28.08
N SER A 46 -14.16 14.01 -27.29
CA SER A 46 -12.94 13.55 -26.60
C SER A 46 -11.80 13.16 -27.55
N ARG A 47 -12.10 12.89 -28.83
CA ARG A 47 -11.17 12.45 -29.87
C ARG A 47 -11.71 12.89 -31.24
N GLU A 48 -10.85 13.47 -32.04
CA GLU A 48 -11.14 13.85 -33.43
C GLU A 48 -9.96 13.39 -34.31
N ASP A 49 -10.23 12.39 -35.17
CA ASP A 49 -9.27 12.00 -36.21
C ASP A 49 -9.31 13.09 -37.29
N ILE A 50 -8.19 13.74 -37.55
CA ILE A 50 -8.09 14.76 -38.59
C ILE A 50 -7.86 14.03 -39.90
N ASP A 51 -8.95 13.77 -40.62
CA ASP A 51 -8.90 13.09 -41.90
C ASP A 51 -8.59 14.08 -43.03
N LEU A 52 -7.30 14.20 -43.37
CA LEU A 52 -6.78 15.08 -44.44
C LEU A 52 -7.38 14.75 -45.82
N SER A 53 -7.93 13.54 -46.01
CA SER A 53 -8.59 13.15 -47.26
C SER A 53 -10.00 13.74 -47.44
N LYS A 54 -10.65 14.17 -46.34
CA LYS A 54 -12.00 14.76 -46.34
C LYS A 54 -11.99 16.28 -46.13
N THR A 55 -10.85 16.86 -45.77
CA THR A 55 -10.70 18.28 -45.40
C THR A 55 -10.15 19.18 -46.51
N MET A 56 -10.03 18.69 -47.76
CA MET A 56 -9.73 19.52 -48.96
C MET A 56 -10.89 20.48 -49.31
N GLY A 57 -11.24 21.38 -48.39
CA GLY A 57 -12.33 22.34 -48.51
C GLY A 57 -12.64 23.14 -47.24
N ASP A 58 -11.99 22.87 -46.10
CA ASP A 58 -12.21 23.59 -44.84
C ASP A 58 -10.96 24.45 -44.51
N GLU A 59 -10.91 25.68 -45.04
CA GLU A 59 -9.74 26.58 -45.04
C GLU A 59 -9.11 26.79 -43.64
N SER A 60 -9.88 26.61 -42.56
CA SER A 60 -9.46 26.86 -41.17
C SER A 60 -8.56 25.77 -40.58
N ASN A 61 -8.73 24.50 -40.94
CA ASN A 61 -7.92 23.40 -40.38
C ASN A 61 -6.61 23.20 -41.16
N GLU A 62 -6.66 23.46 -42.46
CA GLU A 62 -5.49 23.41 -43.35
C GLU A 62 -4.49 24.51 -42.96
N THR A 63 -4.96 25.72 -42.64
CA THR A 63 -4.09 26.80 -42.11
C THR A 63 -3.54 26.52 -40.71
N GLU A 64 -4.26 25.83 -39.82
CA GLU A 64 -3.79 25.53 -38.45
C GLU A 64 -2.58 24.57 -38.47
N TYR A 65 -2.52 23.59 -39.38
CA TYR A 65 -1.47 22.55 -39.41
C TYR A 65 -0.51 22.61 -40.61
N GLN A 66 -0.65 23.59 -41.51
CA GLN A 66 0.13 23.67 -42.75
C GLN A 66 1.64 23.53 -42.53
N ALA A 67 2.20 24.26 -41.57
CA ALA A 67 3.64 24.23 -41.28
C ALA A 67 4.14 22.85 -40.82
N VAL A 68 3.29 22.07 -40.14
CA VAL A 68 3.59 20.70 -39.70
C VAL A 68 3.50 19.73 -40.88
N LEU A 69 2.51 19.91 -41.77
CA LEU A 69 2.35 19.11 -42.99
C LEU A 69 3.49 19.34 -43.98
N ASP A 70 3.88 20.60 -44.21
CA ASP A 70 5.02 20.96 -45.05
C ASP A 70 6.30 20.27 -44.56
N ARG A 71 6.53 20.29 -43.24
CA ARG A 71 7.69 19.61 -42.62
C ARG A 71 7.63 18.09 -42.74
N LEU A 72 6.45 17.48 -42.61
CA LEU A 72 6.26 16.04 -42.83
C LEU A 72 6.51 15.65 -44.30
N HIS A 73 6.15 16.51 -45.25
CA HIS A 73 6.45 16.33 -46.67
C HIS A 73 7.97 16.41 -46.94
N GLU A 74 8.67 17.38 -46.35
CA GLU A 74 10.15 17.47 -46.43
C GLU A 74 10.84 16.21 -45.88
N LEU A 75 10.25 15.59 -44.84
CA LEU A 75 10.76 14.38 -44.23
C LEU A 75 10.36 13.08 -44.95
N ASN A 76 9.73 13.15 -46.13
CA ASN A 76 9.25 11.99 -46.91
C ASN A 76 8.23 11.11 -46.16
N CYS A 77 7.28 11.73 -45.45
CA CYS A 77 6.16 11.02 -44.81
C CYS A 77 4.91 11.01 -45.70
N VAL A 78 4.10 9.95 -45.59
CA VAL A 78 2.84 9.79 -46.36
C VAL A 78 1.67 9.69 -45.41
N TYR A 79 0.62 10.46 -45.68
CA TYR A 79 -0.61 10.39 -44.91
C TYR A 79 -1.32 9.03 -45.15
N GLN A 80 -1.65 8.31 -44.08
CA GLN A 80 -2.29 7.01 -44.15
C GLN A 80 -3.72 7.09 -43.61
N SER A 81 -4.72 6.99 -44.49
CA SER A 81 -6.11 6.79 -44.08
C SER A 81 -6.33 5.32 -43.69
N ASP A 82 -7.37 5.02 -42.92
CA ASP A 82 -7.71 3.66 -42.42
C ASP A 82 -7.94 2.62 -43.55
N SER A 83 -7.83 2.98 -44.83
CA SER A 83 -8.13 2.15 -46.00
C SER A 83 -7.05 2.11 -47.10
N ALA A 84 -5.79 2.51 -46.83
CA ALA A 84 -4.73 2.51 -47.85
C ALA A 84 -3.59 1.51 -47.55
N ASP A 85 -3.11 0.86 -48.63
CA ASP A 85 -2.00 -0.11 -48.63
C ASP A 85 -0.74 0.43 -47.92
N ALA A 86 0.03 -0.49 -47.34
CA ALA A 86 1.26 -0.18 -46.63
C ALA A 86 2.18 0.72 -47.48
N PRO A 87 2.77 1.77 -46.88
CA PRO A 87 3.70 2.63 -47.61
C PRO A 87 4.87 1.78 -48.13
N GLY A 88 5.32 2.04 -49.37
CA GLY A 88 6.50 1.36 -49.93
C GLY A 88 7.77 1.59 -49.09
N ASP A 89 8.77 0.73 -49.27
CA ASP A 89 9.97 0.53 -48.40
C ASP A 89 10.71 1.79 -47.91
N GLU A 90 10.53 2.97 -48.52
CA GLU A 90 11.22 4.22 -48.13
C GLU A 90 10.33 5.26 -47.42
N LYS A 91 9.01 5.05 -47.31
CA LYS A 91 8.07 6.08 -46.81
C LYS A 91 7.50 5.72 -45.44
N THR A 92 7.46 6.70 -44.54
CA THR A 92 6.85 6.54 -43.21
C THR A 92 5.39 6.97 -43.27
N GLY A 93 4.46 6.06 -42.95
CA GLY A 93 3.04 6.40 -42.81
C GLY A 93 2.81 7.28 -41.58
N PHE A 94 2.00 8.34 -41.70
CA PHE A 94 1.58 9.15 -40.56
C PHE A 94 0.07 9.34 -40.46
N ARG A 95 -0.41 9.51 -39.22
CA ARG A 95 -1.79 9.84 -38.85
C ARG A 95 -1.82 11.03 -37.91
N LEU A 96 -2.91 11.79 -37.91
CA LEU A 96 -3.06 13.00 -37.10
C LEU A 96 -4.34 12.94 -36.27
N VAL A 97 -4.21 13.09 -34.95
CA VAL A 97 -5.31 12.97 -33.99
C VAL A 97 -5.31 14.17 -33.06
N ARG A 98 -6.48 14.79 -32.85
CA ARG A 98 -6.69 15.84 -31.86
C ARG A 98 -7.40 15.26 -30.64
N LEU A 99 -6.82 15.48 -29.47
CA LEU A 99 -7.37 15.09 -28.17
C LEU A 99 -7.83 16.34 -27.42
N SER A 100 -9.14 16.47 -27.25
CA SER A 100 -9.80 17.59 -26.55
C SER A 100 -10.56 17.03 -25.35
N SER A 101 -9.99 17.10 -24.15
CA SER A 101 -10.55 16.53 -22.92
C SER A 101 -10.28 17.43 -21.72
N GLY A 102 -11.21 17.50 -20.77
CA GLY A 102 -11.01 18.19 -19.48
C GLY A 102 -10.00 17.48 -18.56
N ASP A 103 -9.67 16.22 -18.85
CA ASP A 103 -8.54 15.49 -18.26
C ASP A 103 -7.66 14.93 -19.39
N PRO A 104 -6.57 15.63 -19.78
CA PRO A 104 -5.70 15.22 -20.88
C PRO A 104 -4.93 13.93 -20.58
N ASN A 105 -4.62 13.61 -19.32
CA ASN A 105 -3.92 12.36 -18.97
C ASN A 105 -4.81 11.14 -19.27
N ARG A 106 -6.10 11.23 -18.91
CA ARG A 106 -7.07 10.17 -19.23
C ARG A 106 -7.24 9.97 -20.74
N ALA A 107 -7.34 11.05 -21.52
CA ALA A 107 -7.52 10.96 -22.97
C ALA A 107 -6.34 10.26 -23.65
N ILE A 108 -5.11 10.59 -23.24
CA ILE A 108 -3.89 9.96 -23.74
C ILE A 108 -3.88 8.47 -23.38
N HIS A 109 -4.26 8.10 -22.15
CA HIS A 109 -4.37 6.70 -21.74
C HIS A 109 -5.41 5.90 -22.54
N GLU A 110 -6.56 6.50 -22.84
CA GLU A 110 -7.57 5.86 -23.68
C GLU A 110 -7.04 5.66 -25.11
N GLU A 111 -6.31 6.63 -25.66
CA GLU A 111 -5.72 6.52 -27.00
C GLU A 111 -4.62 5.43 -27.07
N ILE A 112 -3.74 5.37 -26.07
CA ILE A 112 -2.72 4.30 -25.96
C ILE A 112 -3.36 2.92 -25.97
N SER A 113 -4.48 2.75 -25.27
CA SER A 113 -5.19 1.48 -25.19
C SER A 113 -5.99 1.15 -26.45
N LYS A 114 -6.51 2.14 -27.17
CA LYS A 114 -7.34 1.94 -28.37
C LYS A 114 -6.50 1.68 -29.61
N SER A 115 -5.39 2.40 -29.75
CA SER A 115 -4.55 2.41 -30.95
C SER A 115 -3.31 1.50 -30.84
N ASP A 116 -3.26 0.68 -29.78
CA ASP A 116 -2.20 -0.31 -29.48
C ASP A 116 -0.79 0.27 -29.64
N ILE A 117 -0.54 1.39 -28.95
CA ILE A 117 0.69 2.19 -29.10
C ILE A 117 1.85 1.53 -28.36
N ASP A 118 2.92 1.19 -29.10
CA ASP A 118 4.10 0.50 -28.56
C ASP A 118 5.11 1.44 -27.88
N ALA A 119 5.17 2.69 -28.35
CA ALA A 119 6.05 3.71 -27.81
C ALA A 119 5.43 5.11 -27.93
N ILE A 120 5.76 5.96 -26.95
CA ILE A 120 5.37 7.36 -26.93
C ILE A 120 6.60 8.23 -26.89
N MET A 121 6.62 9.23 -27.76
CA MET A 121 7.59 10.30 -27.77
C MET A 121 7.01 11.57 -27.17
N LEU A 122 7.72 12.15 -26.21
CA LEU A 122 7.32 13.35 -25.49
C LEU A 122 8.37 14.46 -25.65
N PRO A 123 7.96 15.73 -25.80
CA PRO A 123 8.85 16.86 -25.60
C PRO A 123 9.42 16.85 -24.18
N ARG A 124 10.65 17.35 -24.06
CA ARG A 124 11.24 17.70 -22.78
C ARG A 124 11.56 19.19 -22.76
N SER A 125 10.62 19.99 -22.26
CA SER A 125 10.70 21.44 -22.26
C SER A 125 11.02 22.00 -20.86
N GLU A 126 12.20 22.59 -20.72
CA GLU A 126 12.49 23.57 -19.66
C GLU A 126 12.97 24.92 -20.24
N LYS A 127 13.12 25.05 -21.57
CA LYS A 127 13.91 26.13 -22.17
C LYS A 127 13.24 26.96 -23.27
N THR A 128 12.10 26.57 -23.79
CA THR A 128 11.40 27.39 -24.78
C THR A 128 10.32 28.18 -24.05
N GLY A 129 10.35 29.51 -24.14
CA GLY A 129 9.28 30.41 -23.65
C GLY A 129 7.97 30.26 -24.43
N VAL A 130 7.64 29.04 -24.83
CA VAL A 130 6.52 28.61 -25.68
C VAL A 130 5.67 27.66 -24.82
N GLN A 131 4.36 27.65 -25.03
CA GLN A 131 3.42 26.78 -24.30
C GLN A 131 3.64 25.31 -24.66
N SER A 132 4.63 24.67 -24.03
CA SER A 132 4.86 23.23 -24.15
C SER A 132 3.84 22.44 -23.30
N LEU A 133 3.74 21.12 -23.53
CA LEU A 133 3.00 20.22 -22.63
C LEU A 133 3.37 20.53 -21.17
N ASP A 134 2.35 20.61 -20.29
CA ASP A 134 2.57 20.85 -18.87
C ASP A 134 3.56 19.81 -18.31
N ASN A 135 4.58 20.29 -17.60
CA ASN A 135 5.58 19.43 -16.97
C ASN A 135 4.94 18.45 -15.98
N GLU A 136 3.84 18.82 -15.33
CA GLU A 136 3.07 17.89 -14.50
C GLU A 136 2.49 16.73 -15.32
N LEU A 137 1.98 17.02 -16.52
CA LEU A 137 1.42 16.02 -17.41
C LEU A 137 2.50 15.11 -18.00
N VAL A 138 3.63 15.67 -18.44
CA VAL A 138 4.78 14.88 -18.92
C VAL A 138 5.29 13.95 -17.80
N HIS A 139 5.39 14.44 -16.56
CA HIS A 139 5.77 13.62 -15.42
C HIS A 139 4.77 12.52 -15.09
N ALA A 140 3.47 12.81 -15.19
CA ALA A 140 2.42 11.82 -15.01
C ALA A 140 2.54 10.71 -16.05
N LEU A 141 2.67 11.06 -17.34
CA LEU A 141 2.77 10.09 -18.43
C LEU A 141 4.00 9.18 -18.32
N VAL A 142 5.17 9.74 -18.03
CA VAL A 142 6.40 8.92 -17.90
C VAL A 142 6.28 7.92 -16.74
N SER A 143 5.53 8.29 -15.70
CA SER A 143 5.29 7.45 -14.52
C SER A 143 4.20 6.38 -14.76
N ASP A 144 3.12 6.74 -15.45
CA ASP A 144 1.86 5.99 -15.42
C ASP A 144 1.62 5.14 -16.68
N VAL A 145 2.28 5.46 -17.79
CA VAL A 145 2.14 4.76 -19.07
C VAL A 145 2.86 3.40 -19.03
N THR A 146 2.31 2.40 -19.73
CA THR A 146 2.84 1.03 -19.78
C THR A 146 3.77 0.75 -20.97
N CYS A 147 3.60 1.47 -22.08
CA CYS A 147 4.43 1.35 -23.28
C CYS A 147 5.77 2.11 -23.14
N GLU A 148 6.68 1.96 -24.11
CA GLU A 148 7.98 2.62 -24.02
C GLU A 148 7.83 4.15 -24.07
N VAL A 149 8.61 4.89 -23.28
CA VAL A 149 8.57 6.36 -23.30
C VAL A 149 9.93 6.90 -23.74
N ILE A 150 9.93 7.74 -24.76
CA ILE A 150 11.10 8.42 -25.32
C ILE A 150 10.91 9.91 -25.07
N GLN A 151 11.79 10.53 -24.31
CA GLN A 151 11.82 11.98 -24.13
C GLN A 151 13.00 12.55 -24.90
N VAL A 152 12.74 13.55 -25.73
CA VAL A 152 13.80 14.22 -26.50
C VAL A 152 13.88 15.69 -26.09
N SER A 153 15.10 16.11 -25.76
CA SER A 153 15.46 17.50 -25.58
C SER A 153 16.41 17.88 -26.73
N PRO A 154 15.90 18.61 -27.74
CA PRO A 154 16.73 19.04 -28.86
C PRO A 154 17.85 19.97 -28.38
N GLY A 155 19.06 19.74 -28.87
CA GLY A 155 20.27 20.48 -28.56
C GLY A 155 20.68 21.42 -29.69
N ARG A 156 21.97 21.79 -29.72
CA ARG A 156 22.52 22.76 -30.69
C ARG A 156 22.45 22.30 -32.16
N LYS A 157 22.67 21.01 -32.41
CA LYS A 157 22.78 20.43 -33.76
C LYS A 157 21.49 19.73 -34.16
N SER A 158 21.09 19.89 -35.42
CA SER A 158 19.98 19.13 -35.99
C SER A 158 20.34 17.64 -36.13
N LEU A 159 19.34 16.77 -36.30
CA LEU A 159 19.55 15.31 -36.38
C LEU A 159 20.57 14.92 -37.46
N ASP A 160 20.60 15.65 -38.57
CA ASP A 160 21.48 15.36 -39.71
C ASP A 160 22.92 15.87 -39.50
N GLU A 161 23.14 16.73 -38.50
CA GLU A 161 24.45 17.31 -38.16
C GLU A 161 25.18 16.55 -37.04
N ILE A 162 24.54 15.55 -36.43
CA ILE A 162 25.10 14.76 -35.34
C ILE A 162 26.25 13.90 -35.88
N GLN A 163 27.45 14.06 -35.31
CA GLN A 163 28.64 13.30 -35.70
C GLN A 163 29.14 12.35 -34.62
N SER A 164 28.66 12.50 -33.38
CA SER A 164 29.13 11.68 -32.25
C SER A 164 28.04 11.45 -31.22
N VAL A 165 27.95 10.20 -30.75
CA VAL A 165 26.87 9.77 -29.84
C VAL A 165 27.46 9.10 -28.62
N MET A 166 26.96 9.48 -27.44
CA MET A 166 27.39 8.96 -26.17
C MET A 166 26.27 8.21 -25.46
N VAL A 167 26.56 7.01 -24.95
CA VAL A 167 25.69 6.28 -24.03
C VAL A 167 26.41 6.07 -22.71
N PRO A 168 26.02 6.76 -21.62
CA PRO A 168 26.50 6.42 -20.29
C PRO A 168 25.91 5.09 -19.82
N VAL A 169 26.81 4.21 -19.40
CA VAL A 169 26.50 2.87 -18.92
C VAL A 169 26.71 2.81 -17.41
N GLY A 170 25.76 2.19 -16.71
CA GLY A 170 25.88 1.92 -15.29
C GLY A 170 25.84 0.42 -15.00
N PRO A 171 26.18 -0.01 -13.78
CA PRO A 171 26.16 -1.42 -13.41
C PRO A 171 24.76 -2.03 -13.54
N GLY A 172 24.68 -3.18 -14.23
CA GLY A 172 23.47 -3.97 -14.48
C GLY A 172 22.88 -3.79 -15.90
N SER A 173 21.78 -4.49 -16.20
CA SER A 173 21.11 -4.47 -17.52
C SER A 173 20.32 -3.18 -17.83
N ARG A 174 20.53 -2.11 -17.06
CA ARG A 174 19.67 -0.92 -17.07
C ARG A 174 19.90 -0.02 -18.27
N SER A 175 21.12 -0.02 -18.81
CA SER A 175 21.51 0.78 -19.97
C SER A 175 21.23 0.05 -21.29
N ALA A 176 20.66 -1.15 -21.25
CA ALA A 176 20.42 -1.95 -22.45
C ALA A 176 19.52 -1.24 -23.49
N PRO A 177 18.41 -0.58 -23.11
CA PRO A 177 17.59 0.17 -24.08
C PRO A 177 18.36 1.33 -24.73
N ALA A 178 19.10 2.12 -23.94
CA ALA A 178 19.91 3.23 -24.48
C ALA A 178 21.05 2.74 -25.37
N LEU A 179 21.71 1.64 -25.02
CA LEU A 179 22.78 1.04 -25.83
C LEU A 179 22.25 0.53 -27.17
N ARG A 180 21.09 -0.16 -27.18
CA ARG A 180 20.46 -0.62 -28.42
C ARG A 180 20.00 0.53 -29.30
N LEU A 181 19.44 1.58 -28.71
CA LEU A 181 19.05 2.76 -29.46
C LEU A 181 20.27 3.49 -30.03
N GLY A 182 21.32 3.66 -29.23
CA GLY A 182 22.56 4.29 -29.66
C GLY A 182 23.24 3.51 -30.78
N GLU A 183 23.24 2.19 -30.73
CA GLU A 183 23.81 1.34 -31.80
C GLU A 183 22.99 1.45 -33.09
N ASN A 184 21.65 1.38 -33.01
CA ASN A 184 20.80 1.54 -34.19
C ASN A 184 21.00 2.93 -34.85
N LEU A 185 21.08 3.99 -34.03
CA LEU A 185 21.33 5.33 -34.52
C LEU A 185 22.73 5.48 -35.12
N ALA A 186 23.74 4.95 -34.44
CA ALA A 186 25.11 4.94 -34.93
C ALA A 186 25.25 4.21 -36.28
N THR A 187 24.63 3.04 -36.42
CA THR A 187 24.69 2.22 -37.63
C THR A 187 23.93 2.87 -38.79
N LYS A 188 22.75 3.46 -38.55
CA LYS A 188 21.97 4.13 -39.62
C LYS A 188 22.60 5.42 -40.12
N GLN A 189 23.18 6.23 -39.23
CA GLN A 189 23.83 7.48 -39.62
C GLN A 189 25.35 7.33 -39.89
N GLN A 190 25.89 6.11 -39.76
CA GLN A 190 27.33 5.81 -39.95
C GLN A 190 28.26 6.68 -39.07
N ILE A 191 27.88 6.88 -37.81
CA ILE A 191 28.59 7.71 -36.84
C ILE A 191 29.11 6.89 -35.65
N PRO A 192 30.22 7.30 -35.01
CA PRO A 192 30.79 6.59 -33.88
C PRO A 192 29.89 6.64 -32.65
N LEU A 193 29.67 5.46 -32.05
CA LEU A 193 29.05 5.30 -30.74
C LEU A 193 30.13 5.17 -29.67
N THR A 194 30.12 6.06 -28.67
CA THR A 194 30.96 5.94 -27.49
C THR A 194 30.14 5.53 -26.28
N SER A 195 30.55 4.45 -25.64
CA SER A 195 30.02 4.03 -24.36
C SER A 195 30.90 4.55 -23.23
N VAL A 196 30.30 5.30 -22.31
CA VAL A 196 31.02 5.92 -21.19
C VAL A 196 30.65 5.25 -19.88
N TYR A 197 31.65 4.87 -19.09
CA TYR A 197 31.46 4.29 -17.77
C TYR A 197 32.27 5.07 -16.73
N VAL A 198 31.63 5.47 -15.63
CA VAL A 198 32.29 6.19 -14.54
C VAL A 198 32.58 5.22 -13.41
N GLU A 199 33.87 5.02 -13.12
CA GLU A 199 34.35 4.15 -12.04
C GLU A 199 34.93 5.00 -10.90
N PRO A 200 34.66 4.67 -9.62
CA PRO A 200 35.27 5.36 -8.49
C PRO A 200 36.79 5.26 -8.48
N ASN A 201 37.49 6.33 -8.11
CA ASN A 201 38.95 6.37 -8.12
C ASN A 201 39.54 5.84 -6.80
N VAL A 202 39.44 4.53 -6.57
CA VAL A 202 39.83 3.89 -5.30
C VAL A 202 41.29 3.43 -5.30
N ASP A 203 41.78 2.95 -6.44
CA ASP A 203 43.13 2.38 -6.60
C ASP A 203 43.65 2.47 -8.04
N GLU A 204 44.90 2.07 -8.26
CA GLU A 204 45.56 2.04 -9.58
C GLU A 204 44.88 1.07 -10.58
N CYS A 205 44.09 0.12 -10.08
CA CYS A 205 43.37 -0.87 -10.89
C CYS A 205 41.99 -0.39 -11.35
N ALA A 206 41.47 0.71 -10.79
CA ALA A 206 40.12 1.22 -11.07
C ALA A 206 39.83 1.35 -12.57
N GLN A 207 40.79 1.82 -13.36
CA GLN A 207 40.63 1.93 -14.82
C GLN A 207 40.44 0.56 -15.50
N GLN A 208 41.21 -0.45 -15.10
CA GLN A 208 41.09 -1.81 -15.65
C GLN A 208 39.80 -2.49 -15.19
N VAL A 209 39.37 -2.25 -13.95
CA VAL A 209 38.10 -2.72 -13.40
C VAL A 209 36.93 -2.15 -14.19
N GLY A 210 36.90 -0.82 -14.38
CA GLY A 210 35.89 -0.15 -15.18
C GLY A 210 35.84 -0.66 -16.62
N SER A 211 37.01 -0.93 -17.23
CA SER A 211 37.11 -1.50 -18.58
C SER A 211 36.46 -2.87 -18.67
N ARG A 212 36.79 -3.78 -17.73
CA ARG A 212 36.21 -5.13 -17.69
C ARG A 212 34.70 -5.10 -17.44
N ILE A 213 34.22 -4.20 -16.60
CA ILE A 213 32.78 -4.05 -16.31
C ILE A 213 32.07 -3.57 -17.58
N LEU A 214 32.61 -2.54 -18.24
CA LEU A 214 32.05 -1.99 -19.46
C LEU A 214 32.01 -3.05 -20.59
N ASP A 215 33.09 -3.80 -20.78
CA ASP A 215 33.17 -4.89 -21.75
C ASP A 215 32.09 -5.95 -21.51
N ARG A 216 31.91 -6.37 -20.26
CA ARG A 216 30.89 -7.34 -19.89
C ARG A 216 29.50 -6.82 -20.21
N ILE A 217 29.22 -5.56 -19.93
CA ILE A 217 27.91 -4.96 -20.21
C ILE A 217 27.65 -4.87 -21.72
N LEU A 218 28.62 -4.37 -22.49
CA LEU A 218 28.52 -4.28 -23.95
C LEU A 218 28.34 -5.66 -24.59
N GLN A 219 29.14 -6.65 -24.21
CA GLN A 219 29.02 -8.03 -24.72
C GLN A 219 27.67 -8.65 -24.36
N SER A 220 27.20 -8.49 -23.12
CA SER A 220 25.91 -9.03 -22.67
C SER A 220 24.70 -8.36 -23.35
N THR A 221 24.85 -7.14 -23.86
CA THR A 221 23.75 -6.34 -24.42
C THR A 221 23.69 -6.39 -25.94
N LEU A 222 24.85 -6.24 -26.60
CA LEU A 222 25.00 -6.05 -28.05
C LEU A 222 25.74 -7.21 -28.74
N GLY A 223 26.28 -8.17 -27.98
CA GLY A 223 26.93 -9.35 -28.54
C GLY A 223 28.10 -8.98 -29.47
N LYS A 224 28.01 -9.39 -30.75
CA LYS A 224 29.06 -9.12 -31.76
C LYS A 224 29.20 -7.64 -32.13
N GLN A 225 28.14 -6.83 -32.02
CA GLN A 225 28.18 -5.40 -32.32
C GLN A 225 28.99 -4.60 -31.29
N ALA A 226 29.29 -5.19 -30.13
CA ALA A 226 30.08 -4.56 -29.07
C ALA A 226 31.52 -4.21 -29.49
N THR A 227 32.05 -4.82 -30.55
CA THR A 227 33.43 -4.57 -31.01
C THR A 227 33.60 -3.23 -31.72
N ASN A 228 32.53 -2.65 -32.23
CA ASN A 228 32.56 -1.41 -33.03
C ASN A 228 32.27 -0.17 -32.19
N ILE A 229 32.24 -0.30 -30.86
CA ILE A 229 31.85 0.75 -29.93
C ILE A 229 33.09 1.27 -29.22
N GLU A 230 33.29 2.58 -29.27
CA GLU A 230 34.36 3.24 -28.54
C GLU A 230 34.08 3.19 -27.04
N LYS A 231 35.11 2.91 -26.25
CA LYS A 231 34.98 2.70 -24.79
C LYS A 231 35.76 3.78 -24.08
N ARG A 232 35.07 4.56 -23.25
CA ARG A 232 35.69 5.62 -22.46
C ARG A 232 35.36 5.43 -20.98
N ILE A 233 36.41 5.36 -20.16
CA ILE A 233 36.31 5.16 -18.72
C ILE A 233 36.72 6.46 -18.05
N VAL A 234 35.86 6.96 -17.18
CA VAL A 234 36.10 8.19 -16.42
C VAL A 234 36.25 7.82 -14.96
N LEU A 235 37.35 8.24 -14.33
CA LEU A 235 37.57 8.01 -12.91
C LEU A 235 37.04 9.21 -12.12
N ASP A 236 35.97 9.02 -11.36
CA ASP A 236 35.40 10.05 -10.47
C ASP A 236 34.58 9.40 -9.36
N ASP A 237 34.74 9.89 -8.12
CA ASP A 237 33.96 9.43 -6.96
C ASP A 237 32.46 9.73 -7.09
N LYS A 238 32.10 10.70 -7.95
CA LYS A 238 30.73 11.09 -8.22
C LYS A 238 30.40 10.92 -9.69
N LEU A 239 29.50 9.97 -9.99
CA LEU A 239 28.95 9.70 -11.34
C LEU A 239 28.58 10.98 -12.12
N GLN A 240 27.89 11.92 -11.47
CA GLN A 240 27.42 13.15 -12.14
C GLN A 240 28.57 14.04 -12.61
N ARG A 241 29.61 14.18 -11.78
CA ARG A 241 30.77 15.02 -12.09
C ARG A 241 31.59 14.37 -13.21
N GLY A 242 31.81 13.06 -13.11
CA GLY A 242 32.47 12.29 -14.16
C GLY A 242 31.76 12.40 -15.50
N LEU A 243 30.43 12.23 -15.54
CA LEU A 243 29.67 12.39 -16.79
C LEU A 243 29.72 13.82 -17.33
N ARG A 244 29.55 14.85 -16.49
CA ARG A 244 29.63 16.26 -16.92
C ARG A 244 30.99 16.62 -17.54
N SER A 245 32.07 15.98 -17.12
CA SER A 245 33.42 16.24 -17.67
C SER A 245 33.60 15.78 -19.12
N VAL A 246 32.72 14.90 -19.61
CA VAL A 246 32.86 14.23 -20.91
C VAL A 246 31.70 14.51 -21.87
N VAL A 247 30.51 14.89 -21.37
CA VAL A 247 29.32 15.10 -22.20
C VAL A 247 29.49 16.21 -23.25
N GLY A 248 30.31 17.24 -22.97
CA GLY A 248 30.55 18.33 -23.92
C GLY A 248 31.29 17.93 -25.20
N ASP A 249 31.91 16.74 -25.22
CA ASP A 249 32.65 16.22 -26.38
C ASP A 249 31.73 15.59 -27.45
N TYR A 250 30.44 15.41 -27.14
CA TYR A 250 29.49 14.68 -27.98
C TYR A 250 28.34 15.56 -28.45
N ASP A 251 27.75 15.19 -29.58
CA ASP A 251 26.61 15.89 -30.17
C ASP A 251 25.25 15.35 -29.68
N ALA A 252 25.20 14.08 -29.26
CA ALA A 252 24.01 13.47 -28.67
C ALA A 252 24.34 12.53 -27.49
N VAL A 253 23.44 12.50 -26.51
CA VAL A 253 23.54 11.66 -25.31
C VAL A 253 22.25 10.87 -25.11
N ILE A 254 22.37 9.55 -24.97
CA ILE A 254 21.21 8.66 -24.80
C ILE A 254 21.23 8.01 -23.42
N LEU A 255 20.13 8.18 -22.67
CA LEU A 255 19.99 7.80 -21.28
C LEU A 255 18.86 6.79 -21.10
N SER A 256 19.05 5.81 -20.22
CA SER A 256 17.96 4.90 -19.81
C SER A 256 17.40 5.28 -18.44
N THR A 257 16.08 5.25 -18.31
CA THR A 257 15.34 5.55 -17.07
C THR A 257 14.47 4.35 -16.68
N ARG A 258 14.11 4.26 -15.38
CA ARG A 258 13.32 3.14 -14.84
C ARG A 258 11.83 3.47 -14.75
N PRO A 259 10.93 2.46 -14.81
CA PRO A 259 9.50 2.71 -14.75
C PRO A 259 8.96 3.22 -13.41
N HIS A 260 9.62 3.03 -12.26
CA HIS A 260 9.01 3.32 -10.95
C HIS A 260 9.97 3.90 -9.89
N GLY A 261 9.51 4.95 -9.20
CA GLY A 261 10.05 5.45 -7.93
C GLY A 261 10.37 6.95 -7.91
N ARG A 262 10.40 7.59 -6.73
CA ARG A 262 10.92 8.98 -6.54
C ARG A 262 12.38 9.15 -7.00
N MET A 263 13.08 8.06 -7.30
CA MET A 263 14.37 8.06 -8.01
C MET A 263 14.27 8.58 -9.45
N HIS A 264 13.06 8.67 -10.04
CA HIS A 264 12.81 9.46 -11.25
C HIS A 264 13.37 10.87 -11.04
N ARG A 265 13.10 11.53 -9.91
CA ARG A 265 13.68 12.84 -9.55
C ARG A 265 15.19 12.83 -9.28
N TRP A 266 15.79 11.69 -8.93
CA TRP A 266 17.23 11.60 -8.59
C TRP A 266 18.12 11.31 -9.80
N LEU A 267 17.68 10.45 -10.72
CA LEU A 267 18.36 10.22 -12.00
C LEU A 267 18.09 11.37 -12.99
N ILE A 268 16.88 11.95 -12.94
CA ILE A 268 16.49 13.06 -13.80
C ILE A 268 16.96 14.40 -13.22
N GLY A 269 16.82 14.64 -11.92
CA GLY A 269 17.22 15.93 -11.31
C GLY A 269 18.73 16.06 -11.01
N GLY A 270 19.50 14.98 -11.07
CA GLY A 270 20.92 15.03 -10.72
C GLY A 270 21.85 15.12 -11.93
N ILE A 271 21.70 14.16 -12.85
CA ILE A 271 22.53 14.03 -14.05
C ILE A 271 21.88 14.78 -15.19
N THR A 272 20.57 14.64 -15.41
CA THR A 272 19.92 15.30 -16.55
C THR A 272 19.64 16.77 -16.32
N GLU A 273 19.11 17.23 -15.18
CA GLU A 273 18.99 18.68 -14.87
C GLU A 273 20.35 19.39 -15.02
N GLY A 274 21.43 18.73 -14.57
CA GLY A 274 22.79 19.24 -14.71
C GLY A 274 23.37 19.30 -16.12
N LEU A 275 22.95 18.39 -16.99
CA LEU A 275 23.39 18.30 -18.39
C LEU A 275 22.47 19.10 -19.33
N LEU A 276 21.21 19.27 -18.94
CA LEU A 276 20.16 19.98 -19.69
C LEU A 276 20.15 21.48 -19.43
N THR A 277 20.69 21.94 -18.29
CA THR A 277 20.86 23.38 -18.03
C THR A 277 21.88 24.04 -18.95
N LEU A 278 22.72 23.28 -19.68
CA LEU A 278 23.69 23.84 -20.64
C LEU A 278 22.96 24.52 -21.82
N PRO A 279 23.02 25.87 -21.97
CA PRO A 279 22.26 26.61 -22.97
C PRO A 279 22.54 26.21 -24.43
N ASP A 280 23.64 25.51 -24.70
CA ASP A 280 24.10 25.04 -26.02
C ASP A 280 24.59 23.58 -25.99
N GLY A 281 23.91 22.72 -25.22
CA GLY A 281 24.32 21.32 -25.01
C GLY A 281 23.98 20.34 -26.14
N PRO A 282 24.44 19.09 -26.04
CA PRO A 282 24.07 18.00 -26.95
C PRO A 282 22.59 17.69 -26.94
N ASN A 283 22.12 17.02 -27.99
CA ASN A 283 20.78 16.40 -28.01
C ASN A 283 20.67 15.35 -26.91
N VAL A 284 19.69 15.47 -26.02
CA VAL A 284 19.50 14.51 -24.91
C VAL A 284 18.26 13.66 -25.15
N ILE A 285 18.45 12.35 -25.20
CA ILE A 285 17.40 11.36 -25.43
C ILE A 285 17.28 10.50 -24.17
N ALA A 286 16.12 10.45 -23.54
CA ALA A 286 15.86 9.60 -22.38
C ALA A 286 14.81 8.54 -22.72
N ILE A 287 15.16 7.27 -22.56
CA ILE A 287 14.29 6.12 -22.89
C ILE A 287 13.87 5.43 -21.60
N ARG A 288 12.62 4.98 -21.56
CA ARG A 288 12.06 4.16 -20.49
C ARG A 288 11.38 2.93 -21.08
N SER A 289 12.00 1.76 -20.93
CA SER A 289 11.48 0.49 -21.44
C SER A 289 10.11 0.13 -20.86
N SER A 290 9.29 -0.58 -21.65
CA SER A 290 7.98 -1.12 -21.25
C SER A 290 8.02 -1.92 -19.93
N THR A 291 6.96 -1.84 -19.12
CA THR A 291 6.89 -2.57 -17.85
C THR A 291 6.58 -4.06 -18.07
N PRO A 292 7.35 -4.99 -17.47
CA PRO A 292 7.09 -6.42 -17.62
C PRO A 292 5.73 -6.81 -17.02
N LEU A 293 5.15 -7.91 -17.55
CA LEU A 293 3.79 -8.39 -17.27
C LEU A 293 3.47 -8.55 -15.77
N SER A 294 4.46 -8.94 -14.96
CA SER A 294 4.34 -9.07 -13.49
C SER A 294 4.14 -7.73 -12.75
N GLY A 295 4.52 -6.61 -13.37
CA GLY A 295 4.28 -5.26 -12.86
C GLY A 295 2.87 -4.74 -13.13
N ARG A 296 2.17 -5.27 -14.15
CA ARG A 296 0.86 -4.78 -14.60
C ARG A 296 -0.25 -5.01 -13.58
N ILE A 297 -0.23 -6.13 -12.87
CA ILE A 297 -1.20 -6.44 -11.80
C ILE A 297 -1.01 -5.51 -10.61
N THR A 298 0.24 -5.31 -10.18
CA THR A 298 0.57 -4.39 -9.08
C THR A 298 0.19 -2.95 -9.42
N LEU A 299 0.40 -2.56 -10.67
CA LEU A 299 0.00 -1.26 -11.21
C LEU A 299 -1.51 -1.10 -11.30
N ALA A 300 -2.25 -2.12 -11.76
CA ALA A 300 -3.70 -2.09 -11.80
C ALA A 300 -4.30 -1.93 -10.40
N ILE A 301 -3.76 -2.65 -9.41
CA ILE A 301 -4.18 -2.53 -8.01
C ILE A 301 -3.81 -1.14 -7.43
N ASP A 302 -2.60 -0.62 -7.65
CA ASP A 302 -2.20 0.74 -7.22
C ASP A 302 -3.06 1.80 -7.91
N ARG A 303 -3.43 1.59 -9.17
CA ARG A 303 -4.29 2.48 -9.97
C ARG A 303 -5.71 2.52 -9.39
N THR A 304 -6.35 1.37 -9.20
CA THR A 304 -7.69 1.30 -8.60
C THR A 304 -7.72 1.88 -7.18
N LEU A 305 -6.69 1.63 -6.36
CA LEU A 305 -6.60 2.19 -5.01
C LEU A 305 -6.40 3.72 -5.00
N ARG A 306 -5.59 4.28 -5.91
CA ARG A 306 -5.32 5.72 -5.95
C ARG A 306 -6.48 6.54 -6.50
N TYR A 307 -7.20 6.02 -7.49
CA TYR A 307 -8.39 6.68 -8.04
C TYR A 307 -9.63 6.48 -7.15
N GLY A 308 -9.72 5.37 -6.41
CA GLY A 308 -10.83 5.08 -5.51
C GLY A 308 -10.70 5.70 -4.10
N ILE A 309 -9.47 5.93 -3.61
CA ILE A 309 -9.23 6.43 -2.24
C ILE A 309 -8.47 7.77 -2.30
N PRO A 310 -9.08 8.88 -1.85
CA PRO A 310 -8.43 10.19 -1.87
C PRO A 310 -7.17 10.17 -1.00
N GLN A 311 -6.03 10.47 -1.64
CA GLN A 311 -4.71 10.41 -1.02
C GLN A 311 -4.52 11.55 -0.01
N LEU A 312 -3.76 11.29 1.07
CA LEU A 312 -3.44 12.32 2.06
C LEU A 312 -2.40 13.29 1.51
N GLU A 313 -2.77 14.57 1.52
CA GLU A 313 -1.86 15.71 1.31
C GLU A 313 -0.65 15.64 2.27
N ARG A 314 0.48 16.21 1.85
CA ARG A 314 1.74 16.13 2.60
C ARG A 314 1.61 16.73 4.01
N SER A 315 0.91 17.86 4.15
CA SER A 315 0.65 18.55 5.41
C SER A 315 -0.10 17.65 6.42
N LYS A 316 -1.22 17.06 6.00
CA LYS A 316 -2.05 16.14 6.81
C LYS A 316 -1.27 14.88 7.21
N ARG A 317 -0.43 14.36 6.31
CA ARG A 317 0.44 13.20 6.61
C ARG A 317 1.43 13.50 7.73
N ILE A 318 2.06 14.69 7.71
CA ILE A 318 3.01 15.09 8.76
C ILE A 318 2.30 15.16 10.11
N GLN A 319 1.16 15.84 10.20
CA GLN A 319 0.38 15.97 11.44
C GLN A 319 -0.08 14.62 11.98
N MET A 320 -0.52 13.71 11.11
CA MET A 320 -0.92 12.36 11.51
C MET A 320 0.27 11.58 12.10
N VAL A 321 1.43 11.59 11.44
CA VAL A 321 2.63 10.89 11.92
C VAL A 321 3.09 11.48 13.25
N GLU A 322 3.12 12.80 13.38
CA GLU A 322 3.48 13.50 14.61
C GLU A 322 2.57 13.09 15.77
N ARG A 323 1.25 13.11 15.56
CA ARG A 323 0.24 12.70 16.56
C ARG A 323 0.43 11.26 17.00
N ILE A 324 0.67 10.34 16.05
CA ILE A 324 0.92 8.94 16.38
C ILE A 324 2.22 8.82 17.18
N GLN A 325 3.29 9.53 16.80
CA GLN A 325 4.58 9.47 17.49
C GLN A 325 4.56 10.07 18.89
N SER A 326 3.85 11.17 19.11
CA SER A 326 3.74 11.82 20.43
C SER A 326 2.90 10.96 21.39
N SER A 327 1.73 10.50 20.94
CA SER A 327 0.79 9.73 21.75
C SER A 327 1.08 8.22 21.84
N SER A 328 2.13 7.71 21.18
CA SER A 328 2.58 6.31 21.33
C SER A 328 3.62 6.12 22.45
N LYS A 329 4.04 7.21 23.10
CA LYS A 329 5.07 7.16 24.15
C LYS A 329 4.46 6.73 25.48
N TRP A 330 5.28 6.11 26.30
CA TRP A 330 4.97 5.85 27.70
C TRP A 330 5.16 7.13 28.50
N ASP A 331 4.08 7.90 28.68
CA ASP A 331 4.05 9.13 29.46
C ASP A 331 3.10 9.03 30.66
N VAL A 332 3.02 10.10 31.46
CA VAL A 332 2.22 10.14 32.68
C VAL A 332 0.73 9.99 32.37
N ASP A 333 0.26 10.62 31.30
CA ASP A 333 -1.13 10.56 30.86
C ASP A 333 -1.51 9.13 30.44
N PHE A 334 -0.63 8.44 29.70
CA PHE A 334 -0.81 7.05 29.32
C PHE A 334 -0.96 6.15 30.55
N ILE A 335 -0.09 6.32 31.55
CA ILE A 335 -0.13 5.54 32.80
C ILE A 335 -1.43 5.83 33.56
N ALA A 336 -1.75 7.11 33.77
CA ALA A 336 -2.93 7.53 34.53
C ALA A 336 -4.22 7.02 33.90
N LEU A 337 -4.39 7.22 32.59
CA LEU A 337 -5.59 6.77 31.86
C LEU A 337 -5.68 5.24 31.82
N THR A 338 -4.55 4.53 31.69
CA THR A 338 -4.54 3.06 31.75
C THR A 338 -4.95 2.57 33.13
N CYS A 339 -4.45 3.17 34.20
CA CYS A 339 -4.85 2.83 35.58
C CYS A 339 -6.34 3.04 35.79
N LEU A 340 -6.84 4.25 35.49
CA LEU A 340 -8.24 4.61 35.69
C LEU A 340 -9.18 3.76 34.85
N SER A 341 -8.89 3.59 33.55
CA SER A 341 -9.68 2.74 32.66
C SER A 341 -9.72 1.29 33.16
N THR A 342 -8.58 0.74 33.62
CA THR A 342 -8.54 -0.64 34.12
C THR A 342 -9.34 -0.80 35.41
N MET A 343 -9.30 0.18 36.32
CA MET A 343 -10.13 0.14 37.54
C MET A 343 -11.62 0.18 37.20
N ILE A 344 -12.03 1.06 36.28
CA ILE A 344 -13.43 1.15 35.83
C ILE A 344 -13.85 -0.16 35.15
N ALA A 345 -13.01 -0.71 34.26
CA ALA A 345 -13.28 -1.98 33.58
C ALA A 345 -13.41 -3.13 34.57
N THR A 346 -12.53 -3.21 35.57
CA THR A 346 -12.56 -4.25 36.60
C THR A 346 -13.84 -4.15 37.43
N GLY A 347 -14.21 -2.94 37.87
CA GLY A 347 -15.48 -2.72 38.57
C GLY A 347 -16.70 -3.08 37.72
N GLY A 348 -16.70 -2.70 36.44
CA GLY A 348 -17.77 -3.04 35.49
C GLY A 348 -17.90 -4.54 35.24
N LEU A 349 -16.79 -5.26 35.12
CA LEU A 349 -16.77 -6.72 34.95
C LEU A 349 -17.27 -7.45 36.19
N ILE A 350 -16.85 -7.02 37.39
CA ILE A 350 -17.32 -7.59 38.67
C ILE A 350 -18.82 -7.31 38.87
N GLN A 351 -19.29 -6.12 38.49
CA GLN A 351 -20.72 -5.75 38.55
C GLN A 351 -21.56 -6.33 37.40
N ASN A 352 -20.95 -7.06 36.47
CA ASN A 352 -21.60 -7.57 35.27
C ASN A 352 -22.32 -6.48 34.44
N SER A 353 -21.73 -5.28 34.33
CA SER A 353 -22.33 -4.12 33.68
C SER A 353 -21.62 -3.77 32.37
N ALA A 354 -22.21 -4.20 31.25
CA ALA A 354 -21.70 -3.90 29.90
C ALA A 354 -21.52 -2.39 29.65
N ALA A 355 -22.42 -1.55 30.18
CA ALA A 355 -22.35 -0.10 30.02
C ALA A 355 -21.09 0.52 30.66
N VAL A 356 -20.75 0.09 31.88
CA VAL A 356 -19.53 0.55 32.58
C VAL A 356 -18.28 0.03 31.87
N VAL A 357 -18.32 -1.21 31.39
CA VAL A 357 -17.23 -1.83 30.61
C VAL A 357 -16.98 -1.05 29.31
N ILE A 358 -18.03 -0.63 28.60
CA ILE A 358 -17.92 0.22 27.40
C ILE A 358 -17.35 1.60 27.77
N GLY A 359 -17.82 2.19 28.88
CA GLY A 359 -17.30 3.46 29.41
C GLY A 359 -15.80 3.41 29.69
N ALA A 360 -15.30 2.31 30.24
CA ALA A 360 -13.87 2.11 30.47
C ALA A 360 -13.05 2.13 29.17
N MET A 361 -13.57 1.53 28.09
CA MET A 361 -12.88 1.49 26.79
C MET A 361 -12.68 2.88 26.17
N LEU A 362 -13.60 3.83 26.41
CA LEU A 362 -13.51 5.20 25.90
C LEU A 362 -12.31 5.98 26.49
N VAL A 363 -11.91 5.62 27.71
CA VAL A 363 -10.85 6.32 28.46
C VAL A 363 -9.46 5.80 28.07
N ALA A 364 -9.35 4.56 27.59
CA ALA A 364 -8.07 3.88 27.43
C ALA A 364 -7.23 4.43 26.26
N PRO A 365 -5.94 4.72 26.47
CA PRO A 365 -5.06 5.30 25.45
C PRO A 365 -4.38 4.25 24.54
N LEU A 366 -4.72 2.97 24.67
CA LEU A 366 -4.03 1.84 24.02
C LEU A 366 -4.10 1.83 22.49
N MET A 367 -5.10 2.48 21.90
CA MET A 367 -5.27 2.48 20.44
C MET A 367 -4.13 3.18 19.70
N THR A 368 -3.64 4.31 20.21
CA THR A 368 -2.64 5.11 19.48
C THR A 368 -1.28 4.41 19.36
N PRO A 369 -0.73 3.76 20.42
CA PRO A 369 0.43 2.89 20.29
C PRO A 369 0.25 1.78 19.24
N LEU A 370 -0.93 1.14 19.16
CA LEU A 370 -1.19 0.11 18.14
C LEU A 370 -1.15 0.69 16.72
N LEU A 371 -1.71 1.89 16.52
CA LEU A 371 -1.57 2.64 15.27
C LEU A 371 -0.10 2.96 14.95
N GLY A 372 0.69 3.27 15.98
CA GLY A 372 2.14 3.48 15.90
C GLY A 372 2.90 2.25 15.42
N ILE A 373 2.54 1.06 15.92
CA ILE A 373 3.11 -0.21 15.45
C ILE A 373 2.79 -0.42 13.97
N GLY A 374 1.53 -0.27 13.56
CA GLY A 374 1.12 -0.40 12.14
C GLY A 374 1.82 0.62 11.23
N LEU A 375 1.94 1.88 11.67
CA LEU A 375 2.67 2.93 10.94
C LEU A 375 4.16 2.59 10.80
N SER A 376 4.78 2.13 11.89
CA SER A 376 6.20 1.76 11.92
C SER A 376 6.50 0.55 11.03
N LEU A 377 5.55 -0.38 10.91
CA LEU A 377 5.62 -1.52 10.01
C LEU A 377 5.64 -1.08 8.53
N VAL A 378 4.78 -0.12 8.18
CA VAL A 378 4.66 0.44 6.83
C VAL A 378 5.86 1.31 6.44
N GLN A 379 6.29 2.19 7.36
CA GLN A 379 7.42 3.10 7.12
C GLN A 379 8.77 2.42 7.28
N GLY A 380 8.80 1.31 8.00
CA GLY A 380 10.00 0.62 8.39
C GLY A 380 10.78 1.27 9.53
N ASN A 381 10.15 2.11 10.34
CA ASN A 381 10.77 2.87 11.43
C ASN A 381 10.91 2.01 12.70
N LEU A 382 12.08 1.40 12.89
CA LEU A 382 12.35 0.51 14.04
C LEU A 382 12.31 1.24 15.39
N ILE A 383 12.66 2.53 15.44
CA ILE A 383 12.65 3.32 16.68
C ILE A 383 11.20 3.48 17.13
N LEU A 384 10.31 3.91 16.24
CA LEU A 384 8.88 4.02 16.54
C LEU A 384 8.27 2.66 16.90
N MET A 385 8.64 1.59 16.19
CA MET A 385 8.18 0.24 16.48
C MET A 385 8.53 -0.17 17.90
N ARG A 386 9.79 0.02 18.30
CA ARG A 386 10.26 -0.34 19.65
C ARG A 386 9.55 0.48 20.72
N THR A 387 9.41 1.79 20.53
CA THR A 387 8.73 2.67 21.49
C THR A 387 7.26 2.26 21.66
N ALA A 388 6.54 2.07 20.56
CA ALA A 388 5.12 1.71 20.60
C ALA A 388 4.89 0.32 21.19
N VAL A 389 5.70 -0.69 20.82
CA VAL A 389 5.65 -2.04 21.42
C VAL A 389 5.94 -1.99 22.92
N GLN A 390 6.94 -1.22 23.34
CA GLN A 390 7.25 -1.06 24.77
C GLN A 390 6.10 -0.42 25.55
N SER A 391 5.44 0.60 24.98
CA SER A 391 4.25 1.21 25.60
C SER A 391 3.10 0.22 25.74
N VAL A 392 2.82 -0.58 24.70
CA VAL A 392 1.76 -1.62 24.74
C VAL A 392 2.08 -2.68 25.79
N ILE A 393 3.31 -3.21 25.82
CA ILE A 393 3.71 -4.26 26.78
C ILE A 393 3.63 -3.72 28.22
N ARG A 394 4.17 -2.53 28.48
CA ARG A 394 4.11 -1.92 29.82
C ARG A 394 2.68 -1.61 30.24
N GLY A 395 1.84 -1.15 29.30
CA GLY A 395 0.42 -0.86 29.53
C GLY A 395 -0.36 -2.13 29.85
N PHE A 396 -0.09 -3.21 29.11
CA PHE A 396 -0.63 -4.53 29.37
C PHE A 396 -0.24 -5.02 30.78
N LEU A 397 1.05 -5.02 31.12
CA LEU A 397 1.52 -5.48 32.44
C LEU A 397 0.91 -4.66 33.59
N LEU A 398 0.81 -3.34 33.40
CA LEU A 398 0.17 -2.44 34.37
C LEU A 398 -1.32 -2.77 34.56
N ALA A 399 -2.06 -2.91 33.46
CA ALA A 399 -3.48 -3.23 33.50
C ALA A 399 -3.75 -4.62 34.11
N VAL A 400 -2.97 -5.64 33.71
CA VAL A 400 -3.06 -6.97 34.32
C VAL A 400 -2.76 -6.92 35.82
N GLY A 401 -1.72 -6.19 36.23
CA GLY A 401 -1.36 -6.06 37.64
C GLY A 401 -2.46 -5.40 38.47
N ILE A 402 -3.10 -4.35 37.95
CA ILE A 402 -4.22 -3.67 38.62
C ILE A 402 -5.43 -4.59 38.73
N ALA A 403 -5.83 -5.23 37.63
CA ALA A 403 -6.98 -6.12 37.61
C ALA A 403 -6.74 -7.38 38.48
N PHE A 404 -5.52 -7.90 38.51
CA PHE A 404 -5.11 -8.98 39.40
C PHE A 404 -5.19 -8.56 40.87
N ALA A 405 -4.63 -7.40 41.22
CA ALA A 405 -4.72 -6.88 42.59
C ALA A 405 -6.17 -6.68 43.03
N ALA A 406 -7.01 -6.12 42.15
CA ALA A 406 -8.44 -5.97 42.42
C ALA A 406 -9.15 -7.32 42.60
N GLY A 407 -8.89 -8.30 41.73
CA GLY A 407 -9.45 -9.66 41.85
C GLY A 407 -8.99 -10.38 43.12
N TRP A 408 -7.76 -10.14 43.57
CA TRP A 408 -7.22 -10.67 44.82
C TRP A 408 -7.88 -10.06 46.06
N ILE A 409 -8.11 -8.73 46.05
CA ILE A 409 -8.80 -8.02 47.13
C ILE A 409 -10.26 -8.48 47.24
N TRP A 410 -10.92 -8.71 46.11
CA TRP A 410 -12.34 -9.10 46.02
C TRP A 410 -12.58 -10.61 46.18
N SER A 411 -11.71 -11.27 46.95
CA SER A 411 -11.65 -12.71 47.27
C SER A 411 -12.88 -13.53 46.82
N ASP A 412 -12.73 -14.25 45.71
CA ASP A 412 -13.73 -15.07 44.99
C ASP A 412 -14.77 -14.31 44.13
N PRO A 413 -14.35 -13.47 43.16
CA PRO A 413 -15.28 -12.92 42.19
C PRO A 413 -15.86 -14.06 41.33
N GLN A 414 -17.18 -14.23 41.38
CA GLN A 414 -17.88 -15.18 40.51
C GLN A 414 -17.68 -14.82 39.04
N ILE A 415 -17.68 -15.82 38.17
CA ILE A 415 -17.58 -15.60 36.72
C ILE A 415 -18.85 -14.89 36.27
N THR A 416 -18.72 -13.64 35.86
CA THR A 416 -19.84 -12.89 35.29
C THR A 416 -20.00 -13.22 33.81
N SER A 417 -21.21 -13.00 33.26
CA SER A 417 -21.47 -13.23 31.85
C SER A 417 -20.58 -12.36 30.95
N GLU A 418 -20.28 -11.12 31.36
CA GLU A 418 -19.37 -10.23 30.65
C GLU A 418 -17.92 -10.75 30.61
N MET A 419 -17.45 -11.40 31.67
CA MET A 419 -16.13 -12.04 31.69
C MET A 419 -16.12 -13.30 30.83
N ALA A 420 -17.13 -14.17 30.96
CA ALA A 420 -17.25 -15.40 30.18
C ALA A 420 -17.28 -15.13 28.67
N ALA A 421 -17.97 -14.07 28.23
CA ALA A 421 -18.02 -13.64 26.83
C ALA A 421 -16.64 -13.29 26.24
N ARG A 422 -15.63 -13.01 27.08
CA ARG A 422 -14.25 -12.72 26.66
C ARG A 422 -13.30 -13.91 26.81
N GLY A 423 -13.79 -15.04 27.32
CA GLY A 423 -13.02 -16.29 27.44
C GLY A 423 -13.03 -17.15 26.19
N ALA A 424 -13.95 -16.89 25.26
CA ALA A 424 -14.12 -17.66 24.02
C ALA A 424 -13.95 -16.75 22.79
N PRO A 425 -12.70 -16.42 22.39
CA PRO A 425 -12.46 -15.63 21.19
C PRO A 425 -13.06 -16.28 19.94
N GLY A 426 -13.67 -15.48 19.07
CA GLY A 426 -14.23 -15.93 17.79
C GLY A 426 -13.52 -15.33 16.57
N ILE A 427 -13.75 -15.91 15.40
CA ILE A 427 -13.23 -15.38 14.13
C ILE A 427 -13.86 -14.02 13.78
N LEU A 428 -15.09 -13.78 14.26
CA LEU A 428 -15.78 -12.50 14.09
C LEU A 428 -15.09 -11.38 14.86
N ASP A 429 -14.59 -11.64 16.08
CA ASP A 429 -13.81 -10.65 16.85
C ASP A 429 -12.57 -10.21 16.09
N LEU A 430 -11.92 -11.16 15.40
CA LEU A 430 -10.76 -10.90 14.56
C LEU A 430 -11.07 -9.97 13.39
N MET A 431 -12.18 -10.23 12.69
CA MET A 431 -12.63 -9.39 11.57
C MET A 431 -12.99 -7.99 12.05
N VAL A 432 -13.71 -7.89 13.17
CA VAL A 432 -14.06 -6.60 13.78
C VAL A 432 -12.81 -5.83 14.21
N ALA A 433 -11.82 -6.48 14.82
CA ALA A 433 -10.55 -5.87 15.21
C ALA A 433 -9.75 -5.39 13.98
N PHE A 434 -9.70 -6.17 12.89
CA PHE A 434 -9.04 -5.79 11.65
C PHE A 434 -9.69 -4.55 11.01
N VAL A 435 -11.02 -4.57 10.85
CA VAL A 435 -11.78 -3.44 10.30
C VAL A 435 -11.66 -2.21 11.21
N SER A 436 -11.65 -2.39 12.53
CA SER A 436 -11.41 -1.32 13.50
C SER A 436 -10.01 -0.72 13.33
N GLY A 437 -8.97 -1.54 13.13
CA GLY A 437 -7.63 -1.06 12.81
C GLY A 437 -7.57 -0.25 11.52
N MET A 438 -8.33 -0.64 10.49
CA MET A 438 -8.46 0.12 9.25
C MET A 438 -9.17 1.47 9.46
N ALA A 439 -10.29 1.45 10.18
CA ALA A 439 -11.12 2.62 10.48
C ALA A 439 -10.35 3.63 11.33
N ALA A 440 -9.65 3.18 12.36
CA ALA A 440 -8.83 4.04 13.22
C ALA A 440 -7.68 4.70 12.44
N ALA A 441 -6.99 3.95 11.57
CA ALA A 441 -5.97 4.50 10.69
C ALA A 441 -6.52 5.51 9.68
N TYR A 442 -7.72 5.26 9.16
CA TYR A 442 -8.42 6.18 8.24
C TYR A 442 -8.88 7.47 8.94
N ALA A 443 -9.38 7.35 10.18
CA ALA A 443 -9.85 8.47 10.99
C ALA A 443 -8.68 9.33 11.49
N ILE A 444 -7.59 8.74 11.97
CA ILE A 444 -6.45 9.49 12.50
C ILE A 444 -5.73 10.33 11.43
N GLY A 445 -5.80 9.90 10.16
CA GLY A 445 -5.29 10.65 9.01
C GLY A 445 -6.10 11.90 8.67
N ARG A 446 -7.33 12.04 9.20
CA ARG A 446 -8.21 13.17 8.90
C ARG A 446 -8.61 13.91 10.18
N PRO A 447 -8.20 15.18 10.35
CA PRO A 447 -8.53 15.96 11.54
C PRO A 447 -10.03 15.99 11.87
N ASN A 448 -10.90 16.02 10.86
CA ASN A 448 -12.35 16.10 11.05
C ASN A 448 -12.98 14.79 11.58
N LEU A 449 -12.25 13.66 11.54
CA LEU A 449 -12.77 12.34 11.94
C LEU A 449 -12.18 11.84 13.27
N LEU A 450 -11.38 12.67 13.95
CA LEU A 450 -10.73 12.29 15.21
C LEU A 450 -11.74 11.98 16.32
N SER A 451 -12.92 12.60 16.29
CA SER A 451 -14.02 12.33 17.21
C SER A 451 -14.61 10.93 17.06
N ALA A 452 -14.35 10.23 15.94
CA ALA A 452 -14.80 8.86 15.72
C ALA A 452 -13.86 7.80 16.34
N LEU A 453 -12.63 8.16 16.72
CA LEU A 453 -11.64 7.24 17.27
C LEU A 453 -12.10 6.49 18.53
N PRO A 454 -12.81 7.13 19.49
CA PRO A 454 -13.30 6.43 20.68
C PRO A 454 -14.31 5.32 20.32
N GLY A 455 -15.18 5.52 19.32
CA GLY A 455 -16.11 4.50 18.84
C GLY A 455 -15.39 3.27 18.25
N VAL A 456 -14.29 3.50 17.54
CA VAL A 456 -13.45 2.43 17.00
C VAL A 456 -12.69 1.68 18.10
N ALA A 457 -12.26 2.38 19.15
CA ALA A 457 -11.63 1.78 20.33
C ALA A 457 -12.59 0.85 21.08
N ILE A 458 -13.88 1.22 21.18
CA ILE A 458 -14.92 0.38 21.77
C ILE A 458 -15.07 -0.93 20.97
N ALA A 459 -15.17 -0.83 19.65
CA ALA A 459 -15.35 -2.00 18.78
C ALA A 459 -14.18 -3.01 18.86
N ALA A 460 -12.96 -2.54 19.11
CA ALA A 460 -11.76 -3.36 19.25
C ALA A 460 -11.67 -4.12 20.59
N ALA A 461 -12.49 -3.75 21.58
CA ALA A 461 -12.65 -4.41 22.88
C ALA A 461 -11.33 -4.81 23.57
N LEU A 462 -10.35 -3.90 23.68
CA LEU A 462 -9.02 -4.24 24.21
C LEU A 462 -8.91 -4.32 25.73
N VAL A 463 -9.51 -3.36 26.45
CA VAL A 463 -9.36 -3.27 27.92
C VAL A 463 -10.04 -4.44 28.65
N PRO A 464 -11.28 -4.85 28.31
CA PRO A 464 -11.97 -5.87 29.09
C PRO A 464 -11.33 -7.26 29.04
N PRO A 465 -10.77 -7.74 27.91
CA PRO A 465 -9.98 -8.96 27.89
C PRO A 465 -8.75 -8.90 28.80
N ILE A 466 -8.05 -7.76 28.86
CA ILE A 466 -6.89 -7.59 29.77
C ILE A 466 -7.34 -7.63 31.23
N ALA A 467 -8.42 -6.92 31.56
CA ALA A 467 -8.97 -6.90 32.91
C ALA A 467 -9.51 -8.28 33.32
N THR A 468 -10.23 -8.97 32.42
CA THR A 468 -10.71 -10.34 32.62
C THR A 468 -9.54 -11.29 32.83
N LEU A 469 -8.45 -11.16 32.07
CA LEU A 469 -7.23 -11.93 32.26
C LEU A 469 -6.63 -11.71 33.66
N GLY A 470 -6.54 -10.46 34.13
CA GLY A 470 -6.02 -10.15 35.47
C GLY A 470 -6.89 -10.72 36.60
N ILE A 471 -8.21 -10.52 36.54
CA ILE A 471 -9.16 -11.01 37.55
C ILE A 471 -9.16 -12.55 37.57
N SER A 472 -9.23 -13.19 36.40
CA SER A 472 -9.25 -14.67 36.30
C SER A 472 -7.94 -15.33 36.75
N LEU A 473 -6.79 -14.65 36.55
CA LEU A 473 -5.51 -15.08 37.15
C LEU A 473 -5.58 -15.06 38.68
N ALA A 474 -6.15 -14.02 39.27
CA ALA A 474 -6.31 -13.93 40.73
C ALA A 474 -7.23 -15.02 41.28
N SER A 475 -8.30 -15.35 40.55
CA SER A 475 -9.24 -16.41 40.93
C SER A 475 -8.78 -17.84 40.60
N GLY A 476 -7.59 -18.01 40.02
CA GLY A 476 -7.05 -19.33 39.61
C GLY A 476 -7.77 -19.97 38.41
N GLN A 477 -8.52 -19.20 37.63
CA GLN A 477 -9.28 -19.65 36.46
C GLN A 477 -8.41 -19.59 35.19
N TRP A 478 -7.47 -20.51 35.09
CA TRP A 478 -6.48 -20.55 34.00
C TRP A 478 -7.08 -20.58 32.61
N TRP A 479 -8.23 -21.26 32.44
CA TRP A 479 -8.91 -21.35 31.15
C TRP A 479 -9.41 -19.99 30.65
N LEU A 480 -10.17 -19.29 31.50
CA LEU A 480 -10.70 -17.96 31.19
C LEU A 480 -9.57 -16.95 30.98
N SER A 481 -8.53 -17.03 31.81
CA SER A 481 -7.33 -16.19 31.68
C SER A 481 -6.65 -16.37 30.32
N LEU A 482 -6.37 -17.63 29.93
CA LEU A 482 -5.74 -17.93 28.64
C LEU A 482 -6.62 -17.50 27.47
N GLY A 483 -7.93 -17.78 27.52
CA GLY A 483 -8.88 -17.38 26.49
C GLY A 483 -8.91 -15.87 26.27
N SER A 484 -9.03 -15.08 27.34
CA SER A 484 -9.00 -13.61 27.26
C SER A 484 -7.64 -13.07 26.84
N GLY A 485 -6.55 -13.72 27.24
CA GLY A 485 -5.20 -13.38 26.80
C GLY A 485 -4.99 -13.60 25.30
N VAL A 486 -5.48 -14.73 24.78
CA VAL A 486 -5.45 -15.03 23.34
C VAL A 486 -6.31 -14.02 22.58
N LEU A 487 -7.54 -13.73 23.02
CA LEU A 487 -8.41 -12.71 22.42
C LEU A 487 -7.71 -11.34 22.34
N PHE A 488 -7.05 -10.93 23.41
CA PHE A 488 -6.28 -9.69 23.44
C PHE A 488 -5.12 -9.70 22.43
N ALA A 489 -4.34 -10.78 22.39
CA ALA A 489 -3.21 -10.92 21.47
C ALA A 489 -3.67 -10.92 20.01
N THR A 490 -4.72 -11.66 19.68
CA THR A 490 -5.29 -11.70 18.32
C THR A 490 -5.83 -10.33 17.90
N ASN A 491 -6.50 -9.61 18.81
CA ASN A 491 -7.02 -8.27 18.50
C ASN A 491 -5.88 -7.27 18.22
N ILE A 492 -4.80 -7.29 19.02
CA ILE A 492 -3.61 -6.47 18.75
C ILE A 492 -3.09 -6.72 17.34
N VAL A 493 -2.87 -7.98 16.98
CA VAL A 493 -2.27 -8.35 15.70
C VAL A 493 -3.18 -7.92 14.53
N SER A 494 -4.48 -8.15 14.65
CA SER A 494 -5.47 -7.74 13.65
C SER A 494 -5.57 -6.24 13.48
N ILE A 495 -5.56 -5.48 14.58
CA ILE A 495 -5.56 -4.01 14.52
C ILE A 495 -4.30 -3.52 13.81
N VAL A 496 -3.13 -4.04 14.17
CA VAL A 496 -1.85 -3.66 13.54
C VAL A 496 -1.86 -3.97 12.04
N LEU A 497 -2.39 -5.13 11.63
CA LEU A 497 -2.52 -5.50 10.22
C LEU A 497 -3.51 -4.61 9.48
N GLY A 498 -4.68 -4.33 10.06
CA GLY A 498 -5.70 -3.44 9.49
C GLY A 498 -5.18 -2.01 9.33
N THR A 499 -4.50 -1.50 10.34
CA THR A 499 -3.80 -0.22 10.31
C THR A 499 -2.75 -0.17 9.21
N ALA A 500 -1.90 -1.20 9.11
CA ALA A 500 -0.88 -1.27 8.07
C ALA A 500 -1.53 -1.29 6.68
N CYS A 501 -2.58 -2.08 6.48
CA CYS A 501 -3.35 -2.13 5.23
C CYS A 501 -3.89 -0.73 4.84
N SER A 502 -4.53 -0.05 5.78
CA SER A 502 -5.09 1.30 5.58
C SER A 502 -4.01 2.34 5.24
N PHE A 503 -2.89 2.37 5.97
CA PHE A 503 -1.79 3.28 5.66
C PHE A 503 -1.13 3.00 4.31
N LEU A 504 -1.08 1.74 3.88
CA LEU A 504 -0.62 1.38 2.54
C LEU A 504 -1.56 1.86 1.45
N ALA A 505 -2.87 1.69 1.64
CA ALA A 505 -3.89 2.17 0.71
C ALA A 505 -3.84 3.71 0.54
N VAL A 506 -3.54 4.44 1.62
CA VAL A 506 -3.39 5.90 1.61
C VAL A 506 -2.00 6.37 1.11
N GLY A 507 -1.17 5.46 0.60
CA GLY A 507 0.09 5.80 -0.06
C GLY A 507 1.22 6.20 0.90
N ILE A 508 1.16 5.76 2.16
CA ILE A 508 2.29 5.87 3.09
C ILE A 508 3.30 4.78 2.73
N ARG A 509 4.51 5.17 2.35
CA ARG A 509 5.61 4.27 2.01
C ARG A 509 6.87 4.74 2.72
N GLY A 510 7.66 3.81 3.24
CA GLY A 510 8.94 4.10 3.88
C GLY A 510 9.96 4.73 2.93
N SER A 511 10.86 5.57 3.46
CA SER A 511 12.01 6.10 2.72
C SER A 511 13.07 5.02 2.55
N HIS A 512 13.61 4.84 1.34
CA HIS A 512 14.61 3.82 1.00
C HIS A 512 16.00 4.03 1.63
N THR A 513 16.13 4.96 2.57
CA THR A 513 17.43 5.36 3.13
C THR A 513 18.07 4.27 4.01
N HIS A 514 17.31 3.30 4.55
CA HIS A 514 17.87 2.27 5.46
C HIS A 514 17.24 0.85 5.39
N GLY A 515 16.51 0.47 4.33
CA GLY A 515 15.96 -0.89 4.25
C GLY A 515 15.58 -1.35 2.86
N THR A 516 16.07 -2.54 2.47
CA THR A 516 15.65 -3.25 1.25
C THR A 516 14.17 -3.62 1.33
N PHE A 517 13.50 -3.76 0.18
CA PHE A 517 12.12 -4.26 0.04
C PHE A 517 11.88 -5.55 0.86
N GLN A 518 12.92 -6.39 0.93
CA GLN A 518 13.00 -7.63 1.71
C GLN A 518 12.68 -7.44 3.20
N SER A 519 13.10 -6.33 3.81
CA SER A 519 12.87 -6.06 5.25
C SER A 519 11.42 -5.68 5.57
N ARG A 520 10.65 -5.17 4.60
CA ARG A 520 9.22 -4.87 4.77
C ARG A 520 8.39 -6.14 4.63
N THR A 521 8.67 -6.97 3.63
CA THR A 521 8.01 -8.28 3.44
C THR A 521 8.24 -9.19 4.63
N LEU A 522 9.46 -9.22 5.18
CA LEU A 522 9.79 -10.01 6.37
C LEU A 522 8.99 -9.57 7.61
N ARG A 523 8.86 -8.26 7.86
CA ARG A 523 8.11 -7.78 9.02
C ARG A 523 6.61 -8.06 8.91
N VAL A 524 6.02 -7.92 7.72
CA VAL A 524 4.62 -8.29 7.49
C VAL A 524 4.42 -9.79 7.66
N ALA A 525 5.35 -10.61 7.16
CA ALA A 525 5.33 -12.05 7.35
C ALA A 525 5.40 -12.45 8.83
N ILE A 526 6.22 -11.77 9.65
CA ILE A 526 6.29 -12.01 11.10
C ILE A 526 4.95 -11.73 11.77
N VAL A 527 4.29 -10.60 11.44
CA VAL A 527 2.98 -10.27 12.02
C VAL A 527 1.92 -11.31 11.61
N LEU A 528 1.95 -11.77 10.36
CA LEU A 528 1.07 -12.85 9.90
C LEU A 528 1.36 -14.18 10.60
N VAL A 529 2.63 -14.52 10.84
CA VAL A 529 3.00 -15.72 11.62
C VAL A 529 2.48 -15.61 13.04
N ILE A 530 2.61 -14.46 13.70
CA ILE A 530 2.06 -14.25 15.04
C ILE A 530 0.53 -14.42 15.04
N LEU A 531 -0.16 -13.94 13.99
CA LEU A 531 -1.59 -14.13 13.82
C LEU A 531 -1.96 -15.62 13.73
N PHE A 532 -1.30 -16.36 12.84
CA PHE A 532 -1.54 -17.79 12.64
C PHE A 532 -1.20 -18.62 13.87
N VAL A 533 -0.12 -18.28 14.58
CA VAL A 533 0.24 -18.92 15.85
C VAL A 533 -0.83 -18.66 16.91
N SER A 534 -1.34 -17.43 17.00
CA SER A 534 -2.39 -17.09 17.95
C SER A 534 -3.70 -17.84 17.64
N LEU A 535 -4.08 -17.98 16.36
CA LEU A 535 -5.20 -18.83 15.94
C LEU A 535 -4.95 -20.32 16.22
N GLY A 536 -3.72 -20.81 16.01
CA GLY A 536 -3.36 -22.19 16.30
C GLY A 536 -3.43 -22.52 17.79
N ILE A 537 -3.00 -21.58 18.65
CA ILE A 537 -3.15 -21.69 20.11
C ILE A 537 -4.63 -21.75 20.48
N TYR A 538 -5.49 -20.94 19.85
CA TYR A 538 -6.94 -21.00 20.07
C TYR A 538 -7.55 -22.38 19.78
N GLU A 539 -7.28 -22.96 18.60
CA GLU A 539 -7.85 -24.27 18.26
C GLU A 539 -7.28 -25.40 19.14
N SER A 540 -6.10 -25.20 19.71
CA SER A 540 -5.45 -26.16 20.60
C SER A 540 -5.93 -26.05 22.06
N LEU A 541 -6.61 -24.97 22.43
CA LEU A 541 -7.15 -24.80 23.78
C LEU A 541 -8.36 -25.75 23.94
N PRO A 542 -8.36 -26.67 24.94
CA PRO A 542 -9.47 -27.60 25.16
C PRO A 542 -10.77 -26.87 25.49
N LYS A 543 -11.60 -26.65 24.47
CA LYS A 543 -12.89 -25.96 24.58
C LYS A 543 -13.65 -26.62 25.74
N ALA A 544 -13.84 -25.89 26.85
CA ALA A 544 -14.67 -26.32 27.96
C ALA A 544 -16.13 -26.22 27.53
N VAL A 545 -16.51 -27.03 26.53
CA VAL A 545 -17.85 -27.09 25.97
C VAL A 545 -18.70 -27.83 26.99
N ILE A 546 -19.68 -27.13 27.55
CA ILE A 546 -20.89 -27.77 28.05
C ILE A 546 -21.64 -28.18 26.78
N PRO A 547 -21.99 -29.46 26.59
CA PRO A 547 -22.77 -29.89 25.43
C PRO A 547 -24.02 -29.01 25.30
N GLU A 548 -24.27 -28.43 24.12
CA GLU A 548 -25.49 -27.63 23.90
C GLU A 548 -26.74 -28.46 24.19
N ALA A 549 -26.71 -29.75 23.85
CA ALA A 549 -27.76 -30.72 24.20
C ALA A 549 -28.05 -30.79 25.71
N PHE A 550 -27.04 -30.70 26.58
CA PHE A 550 -27.23 -30.65 28.03
C PHE A 550 -27.92 -29.37 28.47
N ARG A 551 -27.56 -28.22 27.87
CA ARG A 551 -28.16 -26.93 28.20
C ARG A 551 -29.60 -26.83 27.72
N ASP A 552 -29.87 -27.21 26.47
CA ASP A 552 -31.20 -27.11 25.86
C ASP A 552 -32.21 -28.02 26.55
N GLN A 553 -31.82 -29.25 26.89
CA GLN A 553 -32.68 -30.19 27.64
C GLN A 553 -32.93 -29.70 29.06
N LEU A 554 -31.93 -29.09 29.71
CA LEU A 554 -32.07 -28.51 31.04
C LEU A 554 -32.99 -27.29 31.04
N GLU A 555 -32.83 -26.37 30.08
CA GLU A 555 -33.69 -25.19 29.92
C GLU A 555 -35.15 -25.62 29.64
N THR A 556 -35.36 -26.57 28.74
CA THR A 556 -36.71 -27.11 28.42
C THR A 556 -37.36 -27.77 29.63
N TYR A 557 -36.59 -28.51 30.43
CA TYR A 557 -37.11 -29.17 31.63
C TYR A 557 -37.47 -28.17 32.73
N ILE A 558 -36.65 -27.14 32.93
CA ILE A 558 -36.88 -26.10 33.95
C ILE A 558 -38.03 -25.17 33.54
N GLU A 559 -38.20 -24.88 32.25
CA GLU A 559 -39.34 -24.12 31.74
C GLU A 559 -40.70 -24.81 31.99
N TYR A 560 -40.70 -26.13 32.20
CA TYR A 560 -41.90 -26.89 32.60
C TYR A 560 -42.25 -26.73 34.10
N HIS A 561 -41.36 -26.15 34.90
CA HIS A 561 -41.54 -25.89 36.32
C HIS A 561 -41.62 -24.38 36.59
N ASP A 562 -42.84 -23.84 36.65
CA ASP A 562 -43.10 -22.40 36.84
C ASP A 562 -42.40 -21.76 38.07
N ASP A 563 -42.07 -22.56 39.09
CA ASP A 563 -41.47 -22.13 40.36
C ASP A 563 -39.93 -22.10 40.34
N VAL A 564 -39.27 -22.56 39.27
CA VAL A 564 -37.81 -22.71 39.21
C VAL A 564 -37.25 -21.98 37.99
N GLN A 565 -36.24 -21.15 38.20
CA GLN A 565 -35.54 -20.45 37.11
C GLN A 565 -34.07 -20.90 37.05
N LEU A 566 -33.60 -21.18 35.83
CA LEU A 566 -32.18 -21.44 35.57
C LEU A 566 -31.43 -20.11 35.48
N ILE A 567 -30.51 -19.87 36.41
CA ILE A 567 -29.68 -18.65 36.38
C ILE A 567 -28.45 -18.88 35.50
N SER A 568 -27.71 -19.97 35.72
CA SER A 568 -26.52 -20.29 34.93
C SER A 568 -26.08 -21.74 35.07
N VAL A 569 -25.40 -22.24 34.04
CA VAL A 569 -24.67 -23.51 34.05
C VAL A 569 -23.20 -23.20 33.81
N THR A 570 -22.34 -23.54 34.76
CA THR A 570 -20.89 -23.25 34.69
C THR A 570 -20.09 -24.50 35.04
N ARG A 571 -19.00 -24.80 34.33
CA ARG A 571 -18.11 -25.90 34.72
C ARG A 571 -17.24 -25.49 35.91
N GLY A 572 -17.18 -26.33 36.95
CA GLY A 572 -16.42 -26.11 38.17
C GLY A 572 -14.90 -26.16 37.96
N LYS A 573 -14.14 -25.79 39.01
CA LYS A 573 -12.68 -25.70 38.98
C LYS A 573 -12.04 -27.03 38.50
N PRO A 574 -10.97 -27.00 37.69
CA PRO A 574 -10.25 -28.21 37.26
C PRO A 574 -9.70 -29.06 38.41
N SER A 575 -9.49 -28.45 39.58
CA SER A 575 -9.00 -29.10 40.80
C SER A 575 -10.03 -30.00 41.49
N ASP A 576 -11.32 -29.85 41.16
CA ASP A 576 -12.41 -30.64 41.73
C ASP A 576 -13.01 -31.48 40.60
N HIS A 577 -12.58 -32.75 40.53
CA HIS A 577 -12.88 -33.73 39.48
C HIS A 577 -14.12 -33.39 38.65
N ASN A 578 -13.89 -32.86 37.44
CA ASN A 578 -14.88 -32.64 36.40
C ASN A 578 -16.28 -32.24 36.92
N THR A 579 -16.37 -31.12 37.64
CA THR A 579 -17.61 -30.65 38.24
C THR A 579 -18.41 -29.77 37.26
N VAL A 580 -19.74 -29.89 37.25
CA VAL A 580 -20.66 -28.94 36.58
C VAL A 580 -21.51 -28.29 37.67
N ALA A 581 -21.45 -26.98 37.79
CA ALA A 581 -22.26 -26.18 38.71
C ALA A 581 -23.52 -25.68 37.98
N VAL A 582 -24.69 -26.04 38.50
CA VAL A 582 -25.99 -25.55 38.03
C VAL A 582 -26.56 -24.66 39.12
N LEU A 583 -26.79 -23.39 38.78
CA LEU A 583 -27.39 -22.41 39.69
C LEU A 583 -28.87 -22.25 39.35
N LEU A 584 -29.73 -22.61 40.29
CA LEU A 584 -31.18 -22.55 40.19
C LEU A 584 -31.73 -21.57 41.20
N GLN A 585 -32.75 -20.84 40.81
CA GLN A 585 -33.51 -19.94 41.67
C GLN A 585 -34.88 -20.53 41.93
N SER A 586 -35.32 -20.58 43.18
CA SER A 586 -36.68 -21.00 43.49
C SER A 586 -37.17 -20.44 44.84
N PRO A 587 -38.48 -20.26 45.04
CA PRO A 587 -39.03 -19.75 46.31
C PRO A 587 -39.06 -20.81 47.42
N LYS A 588 -38.83 -22.09 47.09
CA LYS A 588 -38.84 -23.22 48.01
C LYS A 588 -37.56 -24.06 47.86
N PRO A 589 -37.18 -24.87 48.86
CA PRO A 589 -36.11 -25.83 48.69
C PRO A 589 -36.38 -26.75 47.48
N LEU A 590 -35.37 -26.95 46.63
CA LEU A 590 -35.44 -27.78 45.44
C LEU A 590 -35.91 -29.21 45.78
N ALA A 591 -36.90 -29.70 45.03
CA ALA A 591 -37.34 -31.09 45.12
C ALA A 591 -36.21 -32.04 44.70
N ALA A 592 -36.15 -33.21 45.35
CA ALA A 592 -35.13 -34.23 45.06
C ALA A 592 -35.19 -34.69 43.59
N GLU A 593 -36.39 -34.73 43.00
CA GLU A 593 -36.64 -35.12 41.61
C GLU A 593 -35.87 -34.27 40.60
N ILE A 594 -35.82 -32.94 40.80
CA ILE A 594 -35.11 -32.02 39.91
C ILE A 594 -33.61 -32.25 40.00
N SER A 595 -33.08 -32.47 41.21
CA SER A 595 -31.65 -32.73 41.41
C SER A 595 -31.21 -34.06 40.80
N ASP A 596 -32.05 -35.09 40.86
CA ASP A 596 -31.79 -36.40 40.27
C ASP A 596 -31.92 -36.39 38.74
N TYR A 597 -32.84 -35.60 38.18
CA TYR A 597 -32.94 -35.39 36.75
C TYR A 597 -31.67 -34.73 36.18
N ILE A 598 -31.20 -33.65 36.80
CA ILE A 598 -29.98 -32.94 36.37
C ILE A 598 -28.75 -33.86 36.44
N ARG A 599 -28.67 -34.70 37.47
CA ARG A 599 -27.62 -35.71 37.59
C ARG A 599 -27.68 -36.72 36.44
N THR A 600 -28.85 -37.27 36.16
CA THR A 600 -29.05 -38.27 35.11
C THR A 600 -28.75 -37.69 33.72
N LEU A 601 -29.19 -36.45 33.47
CA LEU A 601 -28.91 -35.72 32.24
C LEU A 601 -27.39 -35.47 32.07
N ALA A 602 -26.69 -35.14 33.15
CA ALA A 602 -25.25 -34.94 33.14
C ALA A 602 -24.47 -36.25 32.96
N GLU A 603 -25.02 -37.38 33.39
CA GLU A 603 -24.42 -38.71 33.14
C GLU A 603 -24.65 -39.19 31.70
N ALA A 604 -25.77 -38.80 31.08
CA ALA A 604 -26.10 -39.18 29.71
C ALA A 604 -25.35 -38.37 28.65
N GLU A 605 -25.22 -37.06 28.85
CA GLU A 605 -24.66 -36.13 27.85
C GLU A 605 -23.14 -35.97 27.92
N PHE A 606 -22.51 -36.45 28.99
CA PHE A 606 -21.06 -36.35 29.15
C PHE A 606 -20.40 -37.73 29.15
N ASP A 607 -19.44 -37.93 28.23
CA ASP A 607 -18.68 -39.18 28.03
C ASP A 607 -17.85 -39.67 29.25
N ARG A 608 -17.88 -38.96 30.37
CA ARG A 608 -17.11 -39.26 31.59
C ARG A 608 -17.94 -38.95 32.84
N PRO A 609 -17.74 -39.68 33.95
CA PRO A 609 -18.43 -39.38 35.21
C PRO A 609 -18.12 -37.95 35.67
N ILE A 610 -19.17 -37.15 35.83
CA ILE A 610 -19.14 -35.73 36.22
C ILE A 610 -19.84 -35.56 37.55
N ARG A 611 -19.27 -34.71 38.41
CA ARG A 611 -19.94 -34.29 39.64
C ARG A 611 -20.81 -33.09 39.35
N VAL A 612 -22.13 -33.21 39.53
CA VAL A 612 -23.02 -32.05 39.45
C VAL A 612 -23.15 -31.40 40.82
N ARG A 613 -22.83 -30.11 40.92
CA ARG A 613 -23.15 -29.28 42.09
C ARG A 613 -24.37 -28.43 41.73
N VAL A 614 -25.50 -28.73 42.34
CA VAL A 614 -26.71 -27.91 42.22
C VAL A 614 -26.75 -26.95 43.40
N THR A 615 -26.82 -25.65 43.11
CA THR A 615 -26.97 -24.60 44.13
C THR A 615 -28.36 -23.98 43.96
N ASN A 616 -29.16 -23.97 45.05
CA ASN A 616 -30.44 -23.30 45.09
C ASN A 616 -30.30 -21.92 45.74
N GLU A 617 -30.62 -20.85 45.03
CA GLU A 617 -30.85 -19.55 45.64
C GLU A 617 -32.34 -19.39 45.97
N LEU A 618 -32.63 -19.32 47.27
CA LEU A 618 -33.98 -19.10 47.77
C LEU A 618 -34.36 -17.64 47.56
N VAL A 619 -35.43 -17.40 46.81
CA VAL A 619 -35.93 -16.04 46.56
C VAL A 619 -37.33 -15.86 47.14
N THR A 620 -37.42 -14.96 48.12
CA THR A 620 -38.68 -14.54 48.70
C THR A 620 -39.34 -13.53 47.77
N VAL A 621 -40.40 -13.94 47.08
CA VAL A 621 -41.27 -13.03 46.33
C VAL A 621 -42.17 -12.32 47.34
N ILE A 622 -42.00 -11.01 47.49
CA ILE A 622 -42.87 -10.17 48.31
C ILE A 622 -43.90 -9.55 47.37
N ASP A 623 -45.11 -10.10 47.36
CA ASP A 623 -46.23 -9.50 46.63
C ASP A 623 -46.64 -8.19 47.31
N THR A 624 -46.38 -7.06 46.66
CA THR A 624 -46.77 -5.73 47.15
C THR A 624 -48.27 -5.43 46.98
N ASN A 625 -49.05 -6.39 46.46
CA ASN A 625 -50.49 -6.26 46.22
C ASN A 625 -51.36 -7.01 47.25
N ALA A 626 -50.77 -7.62 48.28
CA ALA A 626 -51.52 -8.22 49.39
C ALA A 626 -51.67 -7.21 50.57
N ALA A 627 -52.31 -6.09 50.29
CA ALA A 627 -52.85 -5.20 51.31
C ALA A 627 -54.29 -4.86 50.90
N ASP A 628 -55.22 -5.73 51.31
CA ASP A 628 -56.60 -5.40 51.66
C ASP A 628 -57.09 -6.38 52.73
#